data_AF-A0A0F2LNU0-F1
#
_entry.id   AF-A0A0F2LNU0-F1
#
_cell.length_a   1.000
_cell.length_b   1.000
_cell.length_c   1.000
_cell.angle_alpha   90.00
_cell.angle_beta   90.00
_cell.angle_gamma   90.00
#
_symmetry.space_group_name_H-M   'P 1'
#
loop_
_entity.id
_entity.type
_entity.pdbx_description
1 polymer ?
#
loop_
_entity_poly.entity_id
_entity_poly.type
_entity_poly.pdbx_seq_one_letter_code
_entity_poly.pdbx_strand_id
1 'polypeptide(L)'
;MDNCDAAEVLKNLKTSFIAHVQKATPPIRENVTFEDVVGKSACSSQTSFKLYKHQLECFNALSQGKNVVLTASTGSGKTEAWLLYALAGKKRVLALYPTKALANDQSHRIAKYYKCYNFDVHEKGEAVYGAVVRYDGDTSKSKEVKG
;
A
#
# COMPACT_ATOMS: atom_id res chain seq x y z
N MET A 1 -19.66 22.35 -1.51
CA MET A 1 -18.86 21.35 -0.79
C MET A 1 -19.17 21.55 0.66
N ASP A 2 -20.00 20.69 1.25
CA ASP A 2 -20.38 20.80 2.66
C ASP A 2 -19.14 20.66 3.53
N ASN A 3 -18.95 21.62 4.43
CA ASN A 3 -17.85 21.68 5.35
C ASN A 3 -18.04 20.55 6.38
N CYS A 4 -17.36 19.43 6.18
CA CYS A 4 -17.53 18.23 7.01
C CYS A 4 -16.67 18.35 8.27
N ASP A 5 -17.07 19.24 9.19
CA ASP A 5 -16.42 19.37 10.50
C ASP A 5 -17.05 18.37 11.49
N ALA A 6 -16.24 17.42 11.97
CA ALA A 6 -16.66 16.44 12.96
C ALA A 6 -17.20 17.09 14.25
N ALA A 7 -16.68 18.25 14.65
CA ALA A 7 -17.16 18.98 15.81
C ALA A 7 -18.57 19.56 15.57
N GLU A 8 -18.88 19.97 14.34
CA GLU A 8 -20.21 20.47 13.96
C GLU A 8 -21.24 19.34 13.94
N VAL A 9 -20.86 18.17 13.44
CA VAL A 9 -21.68 16.95 13.52
C VAL A 9 -21.98 16.57 14.96
N LEU A 10 -20.96 16.55 15.83
CA LEU A 10 -21.13 16.19 17.25
C LEU A 10 -21.97 17.23 18.03
N LYS A 11 -21.86 18.52 17.68
CA LYS A 11 -22.74 19.58 18.21
C LYS A 11 -24.20 19.32 17.84
N ASN A 12 -24.48 18.98 16.58
CA ASN A 12 -25.84 18.72 16.10
C ASN A 12 -26.47 17.49 16.78
N LEU A 13 -25.66 16.53 17.21
CA LEU A 13 -26.09 15.37 17.99
C LEU A 13 -26.26 15.66 19.49
N LYS A 14 -26.17 16.94 19.92
CA LYS A 14 -26.30 17.38 21.33
C LYS A 14 -25.38 16.60 22.28
N THR A 15 -24.21 16.20 21.79
CA THR A 15 -23.24 15.41 22.55
C THR A 15 -22.20 16.34 23.16
N SER A 16 -21.84 16.12 24.44
CA SER A 16 -20.70 16.80 25.06
C SER A 16 -19.40 16.18 24.57
N PHE A 17 -18.47 16.99 24.07
CA PHE A 17 -17.16 16.52 23.60
C PHE A 17 -16.05 17.51 23.93
N ILE A 18 -14.81 17.01 23.96
CA ILE A 18 -13.59 17.83 24.04
C ILE A 18 -12.89 17.70 22.69
N ALA A 19 -12.66 18.83 22.01
CA ALA A 19 -11.94 18.85 20.74
C ALA A 19 -10.48 19.25 20.97
N HIS A 20 -9.56 18.39 20.52
CA HIS A 20 -8.15 18.74 20.40
C HIS A 20 -7.79 18.82 18.92
N VAL A 21 -7.61 20.03 18.41
CA VAL A 21 -7.35 20.27 16.99
C VAL A 21 -5.84 20.41 16.79
N GLN A 22 -5.25 19.44 16.08
CA GLN A 22 -3.87 19.56 15.61
C GLN A 22 -3.87 20.10 14.18
N LYS A 23 -2.97 21.05 13.89
CA LYS A 23 -2.84 21.60 12.54
C LYS A 23 -2.29 20.51 11.61
N ALA A 24 -3.06 20.14 10.59
CA ALA A 24 -2.60 19.17 9.60
C ALA A 24 -1.37 19.70 8.86
N THR A 25 -0.31 18.88 8.80
CA THR A 25 0.81 19.13 7.90
C THR A 25 0.60 18.29 6.64
N PRO A 26 0.37 18.90 5.47
CA PRO A 26 0.14 18.15 4.26
C PRO A 26 1.41 17.35 3.91
N PRO A 27 1.26 16.10 3.42
CA PRO A 27 2.41 15.30 3.03
C PRO A 27 3.09 15.93 1.80
N ILE A 28 4.43 15.95 1.82
CA ILE A 28 5.23 16.42 0.69
C ILE A 28 5.17 15.38 -0.43
N ARG A 29 4.78 15.83 -1.63
CA ARG A 29 4.71 15.01 -2.85
C ARG A 29 5.74 15.49 -3.85
N GLU A 30 6.31 14.54 -4.58
CA GLU A 30 7.23 14.79 -5.69
C GLU A 30 6.47 14.93 -7.00
N ASN A 31 7.07 15.59 -7.98
CA ASN A 31 6.50 15.65 -9.34
C ASN A 31 6.85 14.41 -10.17
N VAL A 32 6.81 13.24 -9.53
CA VAL A 32 7.07 11.92 -10.10
C VAL A 32 5.89 11.03 -9.70
N THR A 33 5.30 10.34 -10.66
CA THR A 33 4.19 9.40 -10.44
C THR A 33 4.71 7.99 -10.22
N PHE A 34 3.84 7.10 -9.73
CA PHE A 34 4.18 5.69 -9.60
C PHE A 34 4.47 5.05 -10.99
N GLU A 35 3.70 5.43 -12.01
CA GLU A 35 3.92 4.98 -13.40
C GLU A 35 5.22 5.50 -14.02
N ASP A 36 5.70 6.68 -13.63
CA ASP A 36 7.00 7.19 -14.10
C ASP A 36 8.16 6.30 -13.64
N VAL A 37 8.00 5.60 -12.51
CA VAL A 37 9.03 4.70 -11.95
C VAL A 37 8.87 3.27 -12.45
N VAL A 38 7.64 2.73 -12.45
CA VAL A 38 7.38 1.31 -12.73
C VAL A 38 7.01 1.06 -14.20
N GLY A 39 6.59 2.10 -14.92
CA GLY A 39 6.00 2.01 -16.24
C GLY A 39 4.48 2.14 -16.22
N LYS A 40 3.89 2.31 -17.41
CA LYS A 40 2.43 2.40 -17.57
C LYS A 40 1.74 1.11 -17.13
N SER A 41 0.62 1.25 -16.45
CA SER A 41 -0.20 0.14 -15.99
C SER A 41 -1.52 0.07 -16.76
N ALA A 42 -2.22 -1.06 -16.66
CA ALA A 42 -3.59 -1.21 -17.17
C ALA A 42 -4.65 -0.50 -16.31
N CYS A 43 -4.30 -0.02 -15.11
CA CYS A 43 -5.22 0.64 -14.17
C CYS A 43 -4.71 2.03 -13.75
N SER A 44 -4.98 3.04 -14.58
CA SER A 44 -4.50 4.41 -14.31
C SER A 44 -4.97 4.97 -12.96
N SER A 45 -6.19 4.68 -12.49
CA SER A 45 -6.68 5.20 -11.21
C SER A 45 -5.91 4.69 -9.97
N GLN A 46 -5.16 3.60 -10.10
CA GLN A 46 -4.43 2.96 -9.00
C GLN A 46 -2.95 3.34 -9.02
N THR A 47 -2.42 3.81 -10.16
CA THR A 47 -0.98 4.04 -10.35
C THR A 47 -0.64 5.46 -10.85
N SER A 48 -1.60 6.29 -11.23
CA SER A 48 -1.34 7.65 -11.74
C SER A 48 -1.05 8.70 -10.65
N PHE A 49 -0.98 8.32 -9.38
CA PHE A 49 -0.76 9.27 -8.29
C PHE A 49 0.71 9.72 -8.20
N LYS A 50 0.91 10.99 -7.81
CA LYS A 50 2.22 11.54 -7.45
C LYS A 50 2.74 10.90 -6.17
N LEU A 51 4.00 10.47 -6.18
CA LEU A 51 4.66 9.84 -5.06
C LEU A 51 4.86 10.81 -3.89
N TYR A 52 4.78 10.29 -2.68
CA TYR A 52 5.30 11.01 -1.52
C TYR A 52 6.83 11.04 -1.56
N LYS A 53 7.42 12.13 -1.04
CA LYS A 53 8.88 12.29 -0.96
C LYS A 53 9.58 11.07 -0.35
N HIS A 54 9.07 10.57 0.77
CA HIS A 54 9.63 9.41 1.46
C HIS A 54 9.54 8.09 0.64
N GLN A 55 8.57 7.97 -0.27
CA GLN A 55 8.47 6.80 -1.16
C GLN A 55 9.58 6.82 -2.20
N LEU A 56 9.83 7.97 -2.83
CA LEU A 56 10.89 8.14 -3.82
C LEU A 56 12.28 8.01 -3.17
N GLU A 57 12.49 8.60 -2.00
CA GLU A 57 13.73 8.47 -1.23
C GLU A 57 14.02 7.01 -0.85
N CYS A 58 12.99 6.28 -0.40
CA CYS A 58 13.09 4.85 -0.11
C CYS A 58 13.47 4.04 -1.36
N PHE A 59 12.78 4.28 -2.47
CA PHE A 59 13.08 3.62 -3.75
C PHE A 59 14.53 3.86 -4.21
N ASN A 60 15.01 5.10 -4.13
CA ASN A 60 16.37 5.46 -4.51
C ASN A 60 17.42 4.79 -3.62
N ALA A 61 17.19 4.76 -2.30
CA ALA A 61 18.09 4.09 -1.36
C ALA A 61 18.14 2.57 -1.58
N LEU A 62 16.98 1.92 -1.76
CA LEU A 62 16.89 0.49 -2.09
C LEU A 62 17.58 0.18 -3.43
N SER A 63 17.40 1.02 -4.45
CA SER A 63 18.04 0.87 -5.76
C SER A 63 19.56 1.00 -5.71
N GLN A 64 20.11 1.65 -4.68
CA GLN A 64 21.54 1.71 -4.40
C GLN A 64 22.05 0.53 -3.56
N GLY A 65 21.21 -0.48 -3.28
CA GLY A 65 21.57 -1.65 -2.48
C GLY A 65 21.64 -1.37 -0.97
N LYS A 66 21.05 -0.26 -0.50
CA LYS A 66 21.04 0.09 0.93
C LYS A 66 19.87 -0.58 1.66
N ASN A 67 20.08 -0.88 2.94
CA ASN A 67 19.00 -1.24 3.86
C ASN A 67 18.31 0.03 4.36
N VAL A 68 16.97 0.02 4.43
CA VAL A 68 16.17 1.21 4.78
C VAL A 68 15.24 0.90 5.94
N VAL A 69 15.22 1.81 6.92
CA VAL A 69 14.18 1.88 7.95
C VAL A 69 13.30 3.09 7.64
N LEU A 70 12.04 2.83 7.26
CA LEU A 70 11.11 3.88 6.85
C LEU A 70 10.15 4.24 8.00
N THR A 71 10.28 5.44 8.54
CA THR A 71 9.37 5.99 9.55
C THR A 71 8.30 6.86 8.88
N ALA A 72 7.07 6.35 8.79
CA ALA A 72 5.96 7.12 8.26
C ALA A 72 4.64 6.74 8.94
N SER A 73 3.70 7.68 9.03
CA SER A 73 2.42 7.50 9.72
C SER A 73 1.55 6.41 9.07
N THR A 74 0.58 5.86 9.80
CA THR A 74 -0.38 4.91 9.23
C THR A 74 -1.15 5.58 8.09
N GLY A 75 -1.38 4.85 6.99
CA GLY A 75 -2.03 5.41 5.79
C GLY A 75 -1.12 6.28 4.89
N SER A 76 0.14 6.53 5.28
CA SER A 76 1.05 7.40 4.51
C SER A 76 1.65 6.77 3.24
N GLY A 77 1.28 5.53 2.89
CA GLY A 77 1.78 4.85 1.70
C GLY A 77 3.13 4.11 1.88
N LYS A 78 3.41 3.57 3.07
CA LYS A 78 4.59 2.72 3.32
C LYS A 78 4.65 1.48 2.43
N THR A 79 3.48 0.89 2.14
CA THR A 79 3.38 -0.30 1.27
C THR A 79 3.90 0.02 -0.13
N GLU A 80 3.48 1.15 -0.69
CA GLU A 80 3.91 1.61 -2.00
C GLU A 80 5.42 1.89 -2.08
N ALA A 81 6.05 2.32 -0.98
CA ALA A 81 7.49 2.62 -0.96
C ALA A 81 8.36 1.40 -1.34
N TRP A 82 8.11 0.24 -0.75
CA TRP A 82 8.85 -0.98 -1.09
C TRP A 82 8.28 -1.68 -2.34
N LEU A 83 6.98 -1.51 -2.61
CA LEU A 83 6.32 -2.10 -3.78
C LEU A 83 6.82 -1.47 -5.10
N LEU A 84 7.11 -0.16 -5.09
CA LEU A 84 7.79 0.53 -6.20
C LEU A 84 9.08 -0.19 -6.58
N TYR A 85 9.94 -0.45 -5.58
CA TYR A 85 11.21 -1.14 -5.78
C TYR A 85 11.02 -2.57 -6.30
N ALA A 86 10.04 -3.29 -5.75
CA ALA A 86 9.71 -4.65 -6.16
C ALA A 86 9.28 -4.71 -7.64
N LEU A 87 8.33 -3.87 -8.05
CA LEU A 87 7.77 -3.89 -9.40
C LEU A 87 8.74 -3.34 -10.44
N ALA A 88 9.38 -2.20 -10.17
CA ALA A 88 10.34 -1.59 -11.10
C ALA A 88 11.52 -2.53 -11.39
N GLY A 89 11.99 -3.25 -10.36
CA GLY A 89 13.09 -4.22 -10.49
C GLY A 89 12.64 -5.65 -10.82
N LYS A 90 11.34 -5.92 -10.98
CA LYS A 90 10.74 -7.27 -11.09
C LYS A 90 11.33 -8.25 -10.06
N LYS A 91 11.50 -7.79 -8.81
CA LYS A 91 12.15 -8.54 -7.74
C LYS A 91 11.16 -9.52 -7.09
N ARG A 92 11.66 -10.69 -6.70
CA ARG A 92 10.96 -11.56 -5.74
C ARG A 92 11.14 -10.98 -4.34
N VAL A 93 10.04 -10.82 -3.61
CA VAL A 93 10.03 -10.15 -2.29
C VAL A 93 9.33 -11.04 -1.27
N LEU A 94 9.95 -11.17 -0.09
CA LEU A 94 9.30 -11.72 1.10
C LEU A 94 8.84 -10.56 1.99
N ALA A 95 7.53 -10.34 2.06
CA ALA A 95 6.93 -9.36 2.96
C ALA A 95 6.48 -10.07 4.25
N LEU A 96 6.98 -9.60 5.39
CA LEU A 96 6.63 -10.12 6.71
C LEU A 96 5.67 -9.17 7.40
N TYR A 97 4.57 -9.71 7.89
CA TYR A 97 3.57 -8.97 8.66
C TYR A 97 3.38 -9.61 10.04
N PRO A 98 3.17 -8.81 11.10
CA PRO A 98 3.08 -9.30 12.47
C PRO A 98 1.82 -10.14 12.75
N THR A 99 0.77 -10.00 11.95
CA THR A 99 -0.50 -10.73 12.15
C THR A 99 -1.03 -11.27 10.83
N LYS A 100 -1.76 -12.39 10.90
CA LYS A 100 -2.42 -13.00 9.73
C LYS A 100 -3.43 -12.06 9.09
N ALA A 101 -4.23 -11.35 9.90
CA ALA A 101 -5.22 -10.39 9.41
C ALA A 101 -4.56 -9.27 8.59
N LEU A 102 -3.45 -8.70 9.10
CA LEU A 102 -2.71 -7.68 8.35
C LEU A 102 -2.06 -8.27 7.09
N ALA A 103 -1.50 -9.47 7.16
CA ALA A 103 -0.97 -10.15 5.97
C ALA A 103 -2.04 -10.33 4.89
N ASN A 104 -3.26 -10.71 5.29
CA ASN A 104 -4.41 -10.88 4.40
C ASN A 104 -4.83 -9.56 3.74
N ASP A 105 -5.01 -8.50 4.52
CA ASP A 105 -5.36 -7.17 4.01
C ASP A 105 -4.31 -6.67 3.00
N GLN A 106 -3.03 -6.89 3.32
CA GLN A 106 -1.93 -6.46 2.46
C GLN A 106 -1.82 -7.34 1.21
N SER A 107 -2.06 -8.65 1.27
CA SER A 107 -2.03 -9.50 0.08
C SER A 107 -3.07 -9.08 -0.96
N HIS A 108 -4.29 -8.75 -0.54
CA HIS A 108 -5.31 -8.22 -1.44
C HIS A 108 -4.95 -6.84 -1.99
N ARG A 109 -4.35 -5.97 -1.18
CA ARG A 109 -3.86 -4.66 -1.65
C ARG A 109 -2.76 -4.81 -2.69
N ILE A 110 -1.76 -5.67 -2.44
CA ILE A 110 -0.64 -5.92 -3.34
C ILE A 110 -1.13 -6.58 -4.65
N ALA A 111 -2.06 -7.53 -4.56
CA ALA A 111 -2.68 -8.19 -5.72
C ALA A 111 -3.25 -7.18 -6.73
N LYS A 112 -3.89 -6.11 -6.26
CA LYS A 112 -4.42 -5.05 -7.14
C LYS A 112 -3.34 -4.40 -7.99
N TYR A 113 -2.20 -4.04 -7.39
CA TYR A 113 -1.08 -3.47 -8.14
C TYR A 113 -0.51 -4.48 -9.14
N TYR A 114 -0.27 -5.72 -8.71
CA TYR A 114 0.29 -6.76 -9.58
C TYR A 114 -0.61 -7.04 -10.80
N LYS A 115 -1.93 -7.09 -10.61
CA LYS A 115 -2.90 -7.22 -11.71
C LYS A 115 -2.80 -6.07 -12.71
N CYS A 116 -2.61 -4.84 -12.23
CA CYS A 116 -2.45 -3.67 -13.10
C CYS A 116 -1.17 -3.69 -13.94
N TYR A 117 -0.18 -4.49 -13.55
CA TYR A 117 1.04 -4.76 -14.31
C TYR A 117 1.03 -6.13 -15.00
N ASN A 118 -0.16 -6.69 -15.22
CA ASN A 118 -0.39 -7.94 -15.95
C ASN A 118 0.32 -9.17 -15.35
N PHE A 119 0.60 -9.15 -14.04
CA PHE A 119 1.05 -10.36 -13.35
C PHE A 119 -0.13 -11.32 -13.14
N ASP A 120 0.16 -12.61 -13.24
CA ASP A 120 -0.82 -13.67 -13.01
C ASP A 120 -1.18 -13.76 -11.52
N VAL A 121 -2.30 -13.16 -11.11
CA VAL A 121 -2.77 -13.17 -9.71
C VAL A 121 -4.24 -13.54 -9.66
N HIS A 122 -4.54 -14.52 -8.83
CA HIS A 122 -5.87 -15.07 -8.65
C HIS A 122 -6.37 -14.84 -7.22
N GLU A 123 -7.68 -14.62 -7.09
CA GLU A 123 -8.33 -14.42 -5.79
C GLU A 123 -9.53 -15.37 -5.66
N LYS A 124 -9.63 -16.09 -4.53
CA LYS A 124 -10.77 -16.96 -4.23
C LYS A 124 -11.10 -16.87 -2.74
N GLY A 125 -12.12 -16.09 -2.40
CA GLY A 125 -12.40 -15.74 -1.00
C GLY A 125 -11.22 -14.97 -0.41
N GLU A 126 -10.68 -15.43 0.71
CA GLU A 126 -9.51 -14.85 1.39
C GLU A 126 -8.16 -15.33 0.85
N ALA A 127 -8.16 -16.21 -0.17
CA ALA A 127 -6.94 -16.73 -0.75
C ALA A 127 -6.50 -15.85 -1.94
N VAL A 128 -5.22 -15.45 -1.92
CA VAL A 128 -4.51 -14.79 -3.03
C VAL A 128 -3.36 -15.71 -3.44
N TYR A 129 -3.26 -16.04 -4.73
CA TYR A 129 -2.25 -16.96 -5.28
C TYR A 129 -1.78 -16.54 -6.68
N GLY A 130 -0.71 -17.17 -7.18
CA GLY A 130 -0.01 -16.80 -8.41
C GLY A 130 1.25 -15.99 -8.10
N ALA A 131 1.41 -14.82 -8.72
CA ALA A 131 2.54 -13.92 -8.49
C ALA A 131 2.53 -13.24 -7.10
N VAL A 132 1.40 -13.29 -6.40
CA VAL A 132 1.27 -12.87 -5.00
C VAL A 132 0.71 -14.05 -4.21
N VAL A 133 1.42 -14.46 -3.17
CA VAL A 133 1.05 -15.60 -2.33
C VAL A 133 1.13 -15.19 -0.86
N ARG A 134 0.07 -15.48 -0.10
CA ARG A 134 0.10 -15.46 1.37
C ARG A 134 0.42 -16.85 1.88
N TYR A 135 1.41 -16.94 2.78
CA TYR A 135 1.79 -18.19 3.43
C TYR A 135 1.73 -18.04 4.95
N ASP A 136 0.73 -18.68 5.57
CA ASP A 136 0.52 -18.70 7.02
C ASP A 136 -0.11 -20.02 7.47
N GLY A 137 -0.42 -20.11 8.78
CA GLY A 137 -1.00 -21.33 9.36
C GLY A 137 -2.42 -21.69 8.87
N ASP A 138 -3.14 -20.77 8.23
CA ASP A 138 -4.50 -21.02 7.69
C ASP A 138 -4.47 -21.32 6.19
N THR A 139 -3.29 -21.25 5.58
CA THR A 139 -3.07 -21.62 4.20
C THR A 139 -3.27 -23.14 4.08
N SER A 140 -4.47 -23.56 3.66
CA SER A 140 -4.82 -24.98 3.58
C SER A 140 -3.81 -25.76 2.73
N LYS A 141 -3.43 -26.96 3.18
CA LYS A 141 -2.48 -27.85 2.48
C LYS A 141 -2.99 -28.37 1.13
N SER A 142 -4.22 -28.03 0.73
CA SER A 142 -4.85 -28.50 -0.49
C SER A 142 -4.78 -27.46 -1.61
N LYS A 143 -3.91 -27.80 -2.57
CA LYS A 143 -3.84 -27.39 -4.00
C LYS A 143 -2.96 -26.18 -4.36
N GLU A 144 -1.92 -26.51 -5.12
CA GLU A 144 -1.51 -25.79 -6.35
C GLU A 144 -0.96 -24.37 -6.22
N VAL A 145 -0.38 -24.00 -5.07
CA VAL A 145 0.46 -22.79 -5.03
C VAL A 145 1.89 -23.17 -5.43
N LYS A 146 2.12 -23.34 -6.74
CA LYS A 146 3.47 -23.34 -7.30
C LYS A 146 3.91 -21.88 -7.44
N GLY A 147 5.01 -21.51 -6.77
CA GLY A 147 5.71 -20.24 -6.98
C GLY A 147 6.61 -20.26 -8.21
#